data_AF-W0MR07-F1
#
_entry.id   AF-W0MR07-F1
#
_cell.length_a   1.000
_cell.length_b   1.000
_cell.length_c   1.000
_cell.angle_alpha   90.00
_cell.angle_beta   90.00
_cell.angle_gamma   90.00
#
_symmetry.space_group_name_H-M   'P 1'
#
loop_
_entity.id
_entity.type
_entity.pdbx_description
1 polymer ?
#
loop_
_entity_poly.entity_id
_entity_poly.type
_entity_poly.pdbx_seq_one_letter_code
_entity_poly.pdbx_strand_id
1 'polypeptide(L)'
;MLSRLFQRPAQQKQPVFAPASLQLSEKVHWLACKSLIDPLAYVQRHVRGDWGEIDEATRQANDAALQQKNLMISYYRITPELVLIVRTSEDHQTTVVQLPEERDMI
;
A
#
# COMPACT_ATOMS: atom_id res chain seq x y z
N MET A 1 -19.87 -25.71 22.45
CA MET A 1 -18.82 -25.47 21.42
C MET A 1 -19.17 -24.18 20.67
N LEU A 2 -18.72 -23.02 21.15
CA LEU A 2 -18.87 -21.74 20.44
C LEU A 2 -17.73 -20.82 20.91
N SER A 3 -16.51 -21.06 20.44
CA SER A 3 -15.32 -20.32 20.85
C SER A 3 -14.45 -19.93 19.65
N ARG A 4 -15.05 -19.34 18.61
CA ARG A 4 -14.32 -18.75 17.47
C ARG A 4 -15.03 -17.55 16.82
N LEU A 5 -15.63 -16.64 17.60
CA LEU A 5 -16.25 -15.42 17.03
C LEU A 5 -15.52 -14.11 17.32
N PHE A 6 -14.35 -14.17 17.97
CA PHE A 6 -13.49 -13.00 18.10
C PHE A 6 -12.06 -13.42 17.79
N GLN A 7 -11.71 -13.44 16.50
CA GLN A 7 -10.31 -13.36 16.14
C GLN A 7 -9.80 -12.02 16.69
N ARG A 8 -8.90 -12.12 17.69
CA ARG A 8 -8.17 -11.01 18.29
C ARG A 8 -7.63 -10.14 17.15
N PRO A 9 -7.84 -8.81 17.13
CA PRO A 9 -7.25 -7.99 16.08
C PRO A 9 -5.75 -8.27 16.07
N ALA A 10 -5.23 -8.69 14.91
CA ALA A 10 -3.81 -8.93 14.73
C ALA A 10 -3.08 -7.71 15.28
N GLN A 11 -2.11 -7.95 16.17
CA GLN A 11 -1.31 -6.91 16.83
C GLN A 11 -0.85 -5.91 15.76
N GLN A 12 -1.49 -4.73 15.73
CA GLN A 12 -1.29 -3.78 14.64
C GLN A 12 0.16 -3.31 14.72
N LYS A 13 1.00 -3.73 13.77
CA LYS A 13 2.38 -3.24 13.65
C LYS A 13 2.33 -1.70 13.57
N GLN A 14 3.23 -1.05 14.29
CA GLN A 14 3.39 0.41 14.18
C GLN A 14 3.87 0.75 12.75
N PRO A 15 3.51 1.92 12.21
CA PRO A 15 4.07 2.38 10.95
C PRO A 15 5.61 2.38 10.99
N VAL A 16 6.24 1.86 9.94
CA VAL A 16 7.70 1.83 9.75
C VAL A 16 8.23 3.11 9.09
N PHE A 17 7.33 3.92 8.51
CA PHE A 17 7.58 5.31 8.08
C PHE A 17 6.26 6.10 8.09
N ALA A 18 6.34 7.42 7.91
CA ALA A 18 5.19 8.32 7.93
C ALA A 18 5.24 9.30 6.75
N PRO A 19 4.51 9.06 5.66
CA PRO A 19 4.48 9.97 4.52
C PRO A 19 3.71 11.25 4.86
N ALA A 20 4.18 12.38 4.33
CA ALA A 20 3.55 13.68 4.54
C ALA A 20 2.38 13.95 3.60
N SER A 21 2.39 13.34 2.41
CA SER A 21 1.32 13.49 1.43
C SER A 21 0.85 12.15 0.87
N LEU A 22 -0.44 12.10 0.56
CA LEU A 22 -1.09 10.99 -0.13
C LEU A 22 -1.78 11.53 -1.37
N GLN A 23 -1.46 10.93 -2.52
CA GLN A 23 -2.07 11.23 -3.80
C GLN A 23 -2.74 9.98 -4.35
N LEU A 24 -3.89 10.15 -4.99
CA LEU A 24 -4.60 9.09 -5.68
C LEU A 24 -4.62 9.43 -7.16
N SER A 25 -4.40 8.45 -8.03
CA SER A 25 -4.68 8.63 -9.45
C SER A 25 -6.17 8.95 -9.67
N GLU A 26 -6.50 9.55 -10.81
CA GLU A 26 -7.89 9.88 -11.13
C GLU A 26 -8.80 8.64 -11.09
N LYS A 27 -8.33 7.50 -11.60
CA LYS A 27 -9.09 6.25 -11.58
C LYS A 27 -9.27 5.72 -10.16
N VAL A 28 -8.23 5.71 -9.33
CA VAL A 28 -8.32 5.27 -7.93
C VAL A 28 -9.25 6.19 -7.13
N HIS A 29 -9.14 7.50 -7.34
CA HIS A 29 -10.03 8.48 -6.73
C HIS A 29 -11.50 8.24 -7.14
N TRP A 30 -11.75 7.98 -8.43
CA TRP A 30 -13.09 7.65 -8.92
C TRP A 30 -13.65 6.37 -8.27
N LEU A 31 -12.86 5.30 -8.18
CA LEU A 31 -13.26 4.05 -7.52
C LEU A 31 -13.59 4.27 -6.05
N ALA A 32 -12.80 5.07 -5.33
CA ALA A 32 -13.03 5.43 -3.94
C ALA A 32 -14.32 6.25 -3.76
N CYS A 33 -14.55 7.25 -4.61
CA CYS A 33 -15.78 8.05 -4.61
C CYS A 33 -17.04 7.24 -4.90
N LYS A 34 -16.92 6.10 -5.60
CA LYS A 34 -18.01 5.14 -5.81
C LYS A 34 -18.11 4.07 -4.71
N SER A 35 -17.30 4.18 -3.67
CA SER A 35 -17.21 3.19 -2.57
C SER A 35 -16.89 1.77 -3.06
N LEU A 36 -16.21 1.64 -4.20
CA LEU A 36 -15.81 0.35 -4.77
C LEU A 36 -14.51 -0.16 -4.12
N ILE A 37 -13.68 0.75 -3.60
CA ILE A 37 -12.46 0.45 -2.86
C ILE A 37 -12.28 1.44 -1.70
N ASP A 38 -11.50 1.04 -0.70
CA ASP A 38 -10.93 1.93 0.31
C ASP A 38 -9.40 2.00 0.13
N PRO A 39 -8.87 3.04 -0.56
CA PRO A 39 -7.44 3.18 -0.78
C PRO A 39 -6.64 3.30 0.52
N LEU A 40 -7.24 3.87 1.57
CA LEU A 40 -6.55 4.16 2.83
C LEU A 40 -6.19 2.86 3.56
N ALA A 41 -7.01 1.81 3.44
CA ALA A 41 -6.68 0.48 3.98
C ALA A 41 -5.38 -0.08 3.39
N TYR A 42 -5.10 0.17 2.10
CA TYR A 42 -3.88 -0.31 1.44
C TYR A 42 -2.67 0.57 1.73
N VAL A 43 -2.86 1.88 1.85
CA VAL A 43 -1.82 2.79 2.35
C VAL A 43 -1.41 2.40 3.77
N GLN A 44 -2.37 2.07 4.62
CA GLN A 44 -2.13 1.62 5.99
C GLN A 44 -1.33 0.32 6.08
N ARG A 45 -1.49 -0.59 5.12
CA ARG A 45 -0.66 -1.80 5.00
C ARG A 45 0.76 -1.43 4.57
N HIS A 46 0.88 -0.56 3.56
CA HIS A 46 2.16 -0.13 3.00
C HIS A 46 3.05 0.54 4.06
N VAL A 47 2.51 1.52 4.79
CA VAL A 47 3.26 2.22 5.84
C VAL A 47 3.65 1.32 7.02
N ARG A 48 3.07 0.12 7.14
CA ARG A 48 3.38 -0.88 8.18
C ARG A 48 4.32 -1.98 7.68
N GLY A 49 4.83 -1.86 6.45
CA GLY A 49 5.72 -2.84 5.83
C GLY A 49 5.01 -4.12 5.38
N ASP A 50 3.68 -4.11 5.28
CA ASP A 50 2.97 -5.15 4.53
C ASP A 50 3.03 -4.77 3.06
N TRP A 51 3.99 -5.33 2.33
CA TRP A 51 4.22 -4.97 0.93
C TRP A 51 3.27 -5.66 -0.07
N GLY A 52 2.35 -6.50 0.42
CA GLY A 52 1.45 -7.28 -0.40
C GLY A 52 2.17 -8.28 -1.31
N GLU A 53 1.66 -8.37 -2.54
CA GLU A 53 2.03 -9.37 -3.55
C GLU A 53 3.20 -8.92 -4.43
N ILE A 54 4.37 -8.87 -3.82
CA ILE A 54 5.64 -8.59 -4.51
C ILE A 54 6.61 -9.76 -4.34
N ASP A 55 7.55 -9.87 -5.27
CA ASP A 55 8.64 -10.85 -5.18
C ASP A 55 9.63 -10.51 -4.06
N GLU A 56 10.51 -11.46 -3.78
CA GLU A 56 11.47 -11.35 -2.68
C GLU A 56 12.53 -10.25 -2.92
N ALA A 57 12.93 -10.03 -4.18
CA ALA A 57 13.89 -8.99 -4.52
C ALA A 57 13.32 -7.59 -4.25
N THR A 58 12.06 -7.36 -4.64
CA THR A 58 11.35 -6.11 -4.39
C THR A 58 11.11 -5.91 -2.89
N ARG A 59 10.82 -6.99 -2.16
CA ARG A 59 10.67 -6.96 -0.70
C ARG A 59 11.94 -6.49 -0.01
N GLN A 60 13.08 -7.07 -0.39
CA GLN A 60 14.39 -6.66 0.13
C GLN A 60 14.73 -5.21 -0.27
N ALA A 61 14.36 -4.79 -1.48
CA ALA A 61 14.54 -3.41 -1.92
C ALA A 61 13.72 -2.42 -1.07
N ASN A 62 12.45 -2.73 -0.76
CA ASN A 62 11.64 -1.92 0.14
C ASN A 62 12.22 -1.87 1.56
N ASP A 63 12.64 -3.01 2.10
CA ASP A 63 13.20 -3.07 3.45
C ASP A 63 14.51 -2.27 3.56
N ALA A 64 15.35 -2.30 2.50
CA ALA A 64 16.53 -1.44 2.39
C ALA A 64 16.16 0.04 2.24
N ALA A 65 15.11 0.33 1.47
CA ALA A 65 14.59 1.69 1.27
C ALA A 65 14.09 2.32 2.57
N LEU A 66 13.71 1.56 3.60
CA LEU A 66 13.37 2.17 4.91
C LEU A 66 14.53 2.95 5.54
N GLN A 67 15.79 2.61 5.21
CA GLN A 67 16.99 3.25 5.74
C GLN A 67 17.74 4.09 4.69
N GLN A 68 17.31 4.00 3.43
CA GLN A 68 17.99 4.60 2.27
C GLN A 68 17.00 5.46 1.50
N LYS A 69 17.48 6.48 0.80
CA LYS A 69 16.60 7.28 -0.06
C LYS A 69 16.31 6.51 -1.35
N ASN A 70 15.32 5.63 -1.30
CA ASN A 70 14.92 4.81 -2.44
C ASN A 70 13.40 4.63 -2.48
N LEU A 71 12.86 4.38 -3.68
CA LEU A 71 11.43 4.19 -3.90
C LEU A 71 10.97 2.90 -3.21
N MET A 72 9.79 2.95 -2.58
CA MET A 72 9.09 1.76 -2.08
C MET A 72 7.87 1.47 -2.94
N ILE A 73 7.57 0.19 -3.16
CA ILE A 73 6.43 -0.24 -3.98
C ILE A 73 5.69 -1.42 -3.35
N SER A 74 4.36 -1.42 -3.44
CA SER A 74 3.53 -2.53 -2.97
C SER A 74 2.39 -2.79 -3.93
N TYR A 75 2.05 -4.06 -4.08
CA TYR A 75 0.97 -4.53 -4.94
C TYR A 75 -0.10 -5.19 -4.09
N TYR A 76 -1.35 -4.77 -4.26
CA TYR A 76 -2.49 -5.33 -3.55
C TYR A 76 -3.57 -5.74 -4.52
N ARG A 77 -3.83 -7.04 -4.58
CA ARG A 77 -4.97 -7.55 -5.34
C ARG A 77 -6.26 -7.41 -4.53
N ILE A 78 -7.25 -6.77 -5.14
CA ILE A 78 -8.58 -6.57 -4.57
C ILE A 78 -9.53 -7.62 -5.15
N THR A 79 -9.51 -7.77 -6.48
CA THR A 79 -10.20 -8.83 -7.23
C THR A 79 -9.22 -9.41 -8.26
N PRO A 80 -9.52 -10.53 -8.93
CA PRO A 80 -8.63 -11.08 -9.96
C PRO A 80 -8.25 -10.06 -11.05
N GLU A 81 -9.15 -9.12 -11.36
CA GLU A 81 -8.99 -8.09 -12.40
C GLU A 81 -8.56 -6.72 -11.85
N LEU A 82 -8.58 -6.51 -10.53
CA LEU A 82 -8.28 -5.23 -9.90
C LEU A 82 -7.11 -5.36 -8.94
N VAL A 83 -6.00 -4.71 -9.31
CA VAL A 83 -4.80 -4.58 -8.48
C VAL A 83 -4.54 -3.10 -8.23
N LEU A 84 -4.19 -2.74 -7.00
CA LEU A 84 -3.64 -1.44 -6.67
C LEU A 84 -2.14 -1.52 -6.51
N ILE A 85 -1.45 -0.48 -6.97
CA ILE A 85 -0.07 -0.24 -6.62
C ILE A 85 0.00 0.97 -5.69
N VAL A 86 0.67 0.80 -4.57
CA VAL A 86 1.03 1.88 -3.65
C VAL A 86 2.53 2.11 -3.76
N ARG A 87 2.95 3.34 -4.06
CA ARG A 87 4.35 3.74 -4.15
C ARG A 87 4.65 4.84 -3.16
N THR A 88 5.84 4.85 -2.60
CA THR A 88 6.34 5.97 -1.80
C THR A 88 7.66 6.45 -2.37
N SER A 89 7.78 7.77 -2.58
CA SER A 89 8.95 8.45 -3.17
C SER A 89 10.23 8.20 -2.37
N GLU A 90 11.39 8.41 -2.99
CA GLU A 90 12.71 8.15 -2.38
C GLU A 90 12.96 8.93 -1.08
N ASP A 91 12.36 10.11 -0.93
CA ASP A 91 12.42 10.93 0.28
C ASP A 91 11.37 10.55 1.35
N HIS A 92 10.58 9.53 1.05
CA HIS A 92 9.46 9.00 1.82
C HIS A 92 8.34 10.01 2.13
N GLN A 93 8.33 11.16 1.47
CA GLN A 93 7.35 12.23 1.75
C GLN A 93 6.02 12.02 1.02
N THR A 94 6.05 11.41 -0.17
CA THR A 94 4.89 11.29 -1.05
C THR A 94 4.52 9.85 -1.24
N THR A 95 3.27 9.50 -0.92
CA THR A 95 2.69 8.20 -1.27
C THR A 95 1.65 8.37 -2.36
N VAL A 96 1.75 7.56 -3.41
CA VAL A 96 0.80 7.52 -4.52
C VAL A 96 0.09 6.18 -4.54
N VAL A 97 -1.22 6.19 -4.77
CA VAL A 97 -2.01 4.99 -5.09
C VAL A 97 -2.52 5.09 -6.52
N GLN A 98 -2.20 4.09 -7.33
CA GLN A 98 -2.58 4.03 -8.75
C GLN A 98 -2.82 2.59 -9.23
N LEU A 99 -3.42 2.43 -10.40
CA LEU A 99 -3.58 1.15 -11.08
C LEU A 99 -2.32 0.79 -11.89
N PRO A 100 -2.01 -0.50 -12.11
CA PRO A 100 -0.81 -0.93 -12.85
C PRO A 100 -0.72 -0.43 -14.29
N GLU A 101 -1.85 -0.21 -14.96
CA GLU A 101 -1.89 0.27 -16.34
C GLU A 101 -1.77 1.79 -16.47
N GLU A 102 -1.74 2.52 -15.35
CA GLU A 102 -1.55 3.98 -15.35
C GLU A 102 -0.05 4.35 -15.47
N ARG A 103 0.21 5.57 -15.94
CA ARG A 103 1.59 6.10 -15.98
C ARG A 103 2.04 6.44 -14.56
N ASP A 104 3.29 6.09 -14.23
CA ASP A 104 3.88 6.43 -12.95
C ASP A 104 3.82 7.93 -12.64
N MET A 105 3.32 8.26 -11.45
CA MET A 105 3.17 9.64 -10.98
C MET A 105 4.38 10.15 -10.18
N ILE A 106 5.26 9.26 -9.70
CA ILE A 106 6.48 9.54 -8.94
C ILE A 106 7.59 8.57 -9.31
#